data_AF-A0A6J6IN41-F1
#
_entry.id   AF-A0A6J6IN41-F1
#
_cell.length_a   1.000
_cell.length_b   1.000
_cell.length_c   1.000
_cell.angle_alpha   90.00
_cell.angle_beta   90.00
_cell.angle_gamma   90.00
#
_symmetry.space_group_name_H-M   'P 1'
#
loop_
_entity.id
_entity.type
_entity.pdbx_description
1 polymer ?
#
loop_
_entity_poly.entity_id
_entity_poly.type
_entity_poly.pdbx_seq_one_letter_code
_entity_poly.pdbx_strand_id
1 'polypeptide(L)'
;MLLNRGLTISLPSKKVNSLWYGFTDSVAQALANQGVIGIFWGNQAQKLAPYFPTDKQILSVHPSPLSAYRGFFGSKPFSAANRILESENKSVIQWTKQ
;
A
#
# COMPACT_ATOMS: atom_id res chain seq x y z
N MET A 1 -0.80 0.31 -9.04
CA MET A 1 0.43 1.12 -8.92
C MET A 1 1.27 0.58 -7.77
N LEU A 2 2.60 0.52 -7.92
CA LEU A 2 3.54 0.18 -6.85
C LEU A 2 4.37 1.43 -6.52
N LEU A 3 4.15 2.03 -5.36
CA LEU A 3 4.77 3.31 -4.97
C LEU A 3 5.64 3.14 -3.72
N ASN A 4 6.93 3.44 -3.86
CA ASN A 4 7.82 3.56 -2.72
C ASN A 4 7.58 4.91 -2.00
N ARG A 5 7.74 4.95 -0.67
CA ARG A 5 7.73 6.20 0.11
C ARG A 5 8.95 7.09 -0.19
N GLY A 6 10.07 6.48 -0.58
CA GLY A 6 11.28 7.14 -1.06
C GLY A 6 11.60 6.69 -2.46
N LEU A 7 11.73 7.64 -3.41
CA LEU A 7 11.90 7.28 -4.82
C LEU A 7 13.37 7.17 -5.25
N THR A 8 14.27 7.79 -4.49
CA THR A 8 15.71 7.65 -4.69
C THR A 8 16.44 7.48 -3.37
N ILE A 9 17.65 6.91 -3.45
CA ILE A 9 18.53 6.65 -2.31
C ILE A 9 19.94 7.16 -2.62
N SER A 10 20.58 7.82 -1.65
CA SER A 10 21.95 8.31 -1.79
C SER A 10 22.94 7.26 -1.30
N LEU A 11 23.88 6.88 -2.17
CA LEU A 11 24.99 5.98 -1.83
C LEU A 11 26.25 6.77 -1.44
N PRO A 12 27.08 6.25 -0.52
CA PRO A 12 26.97 4.94 0.15
C PRO A 12 26.02 4.93 1.36
N SER A 13 25.51 6.10 1.78
CA SER A 13 24.75 6.26 3.03
C SER A 13 23.44 5.46 3.13
N LYS A 14 22.92 4.96 2.01
CA LYS A 14 21.60 4.30 1.90
C LYS A 14 20.46 5.12 2.52
N LYS A 15 20.59 6.46 2.49
CA LYS A 15 19.57 7.37 3.00
C LYS A 15 18.62 7.81 1.89
N VAL A 16 17.33 7.81 2.20
CA VAL A 16 16.29 8.41 1.37
C VAL A 16 16.22 9.90 1.68
N ASN A 17 16.11 10.74 0.65
CA ASN A 17 15.80 12.16 0.84
C ASN A 17 14.38 12.33 1.40
N SER A 18 14.25 12.99 2.55
CA SER A 18 12.97 13.17 3.25
C SER A 18 11.93 13.95 2.44
N LEU A 19 12.36 14.76 1.45
CA LEU A 19 11.45 15.49 0.56
C LEU A 19 10.52 14.55 -0.24
N TRP A 20 10.93 13.30 -0.49
CA TRP A 20 10.06 12.31 -1.12
C TRP A 20 8.82 11.97 -0.30
N TYR A 21 8.87 12.10 1.02
CA TYR A 21 7.73 11.77 1.86
C TYR A 21 6.56 12.72 1.61
N GLY A 22 6.80 14.03 1.50
CA GLY A 22 5.74 15.00 1.18
C GLY A 22 5.16 14.81 -0.22
N PHE A 23 6.01 14.50 -1.21
CA PHE A 23 5.55 14.17 -2.55
C PHE A 23 4.66 12.92 -2.55
N THR A 24 5.10 11.84 -1.91
CA THR A 24 4.35 10.58 -1.86
C THR A 24 3.07 10.67 -1.02
N ASP A 25 3.03 11.53 0.00
CA ASP A 25 1.80 11.86 0.73
C ASP A 25 0.79 12.58 -0.18
N SER A 26 1.26 13.52 -1.01
CA SER A 26 0.40 14.25 -1.97
C SER A 26 -0.16 13.31 -3.04
N VAL A 27 0.65 12.38 -3.55
CA VAL A 27 0.20 11.34 -4.49
C VAL A 27 -0.87 10.45 -3.84
N ALA A 28 -0.67 10.04 -2.58
CA ALA A 28 -1.63 9.22 -1.86
C ALA A 28 -2.98 9.93 -1.67
N GLN A 29 -2.97 11.21 -1.30
CA GLN A 29 -4.17 12.03 -1.18
C GLN A 29 -4.92 12.16 -2.52
N ALA A 30 -4.20 12.44 -3.60
CA ALA A 30 -4.79 12.55 -4.93
C ALA A 30 -5.45 11.23 -5.38
N LEU A 31 -4.83 10.09 -5.05
CA LEU A 31 -5.35 8.77 -5.34
C LEU A 31 -6.55 8.39 -4.47
N ALA A 32 -6.53 8.75 -3.18
CA ALA A 32 -7.65 8.53 -2.30
C ALA A 32 -8.91 9.28 -2.78
N ASN A 33 -8.74 10.52 -3.25
CA ASN A 33 -9.83 11.30 -3.85
C ASN A 33 -10.39 10.68 -5.15
N GLN A 34 -9.60 9.86 -5.85
CA GLN A 34 -10.05 9.08 -7.01
C GLN A 34 -10.71 7.75 -6.61
N GLY A 35 -10.83 7.45 -5.32
CA GLY A 35 -11.49 6.24 -4.82
C GLY A 35 -10.72 4.96 -5.10
N VAL A 36 -9.39 5.02 -5.22
CA VAL A 36 -8.57 3.82 -5.39
C VAL A 36 -8.45 3.02 -4.09
N ILE A 37 -8.20 1.72 -4.21
CA ILE A 37 -7.97 0.82 -3.09
C ILE A 37 -6.49 0.90 -2.68
N GLY A 38 -6.22 1.16 -1.40
CA GLY A 38 -4.89 1.18 -0.81
C GLY A 38 -4.56 -0.11 -0.05
N ILE A 39 -3.43 -0.74 -0.36
CA ILE A 39 -2.88 -1.86 0.41
C ILE A 39 -1.65 -1.35 1.19
N PHE A 40 -1.72 -1.38 2.52
CA PHE A 40 -0.72 -0.79 3.40
C PHE A 40 -0.09 -1.82 4.33
N TRP A 41 1.14 -2.23 3.98
CA TRP A 41 1.91 -3.20 4.75
C TRP A 41 2.92 -2.53 5.69
N GLY A 42 2.71 -2.69 7.00
CA GLY A 42 3.57 -2.16 8.06
C GLY A 42 3.42 -0.65 8.30
N ASN A 43 4.00 -0.20 9.42
CA ASN A 43 3.74 1.13 10.00
C ASN A 43 4.01 2.29 9.03
N GLN A 44 5.06 2.21 8.22
CA GLN A 44 5.40 3.28 7.27
C GLN A 44 4.36 3.45 6.17
N ALA A 45 3.79 2.34 5.66
CA ALA A 45 2.73 2.41 4.67
C ALA A 45 1.40 2.83 5.31
N GLN A 46 1.10 2.33 6.52
CA GLN A 46 -0.13 2.65 7.25
C GLN A 46 -0.24 4.14 7.61
N LYS A 47 0.86 4.91 7.61
CA LYS A 47 0.81 6.38 7.72
C LYS A 47 0.01 7.06 6.59
N LEU A 48 -0.13 6.41 5.43
CA LEU A 48 -0.95 6.90 4.32
C LEU A 48 -2.42 6.51 4.44
N ALA A 49 -2.73 5.49 5.22
CA ALA A 49 -4.10 4.95 5.33
C ALA A 49 -5.15 5.99 5.77
N PRO A 50 -4.84 6.97 6.67
CA PRO A 50 -5.80 8.01 7.04
C PRO A 50 -6.30 8.89 5.89
N TYR A 51 -5.60 8.92 4.75
CA TYR A 51 -6.08 9.63 3.56
C TYR A 51 -7.21 8.88 2.84
N PHE A 52 -7.38 7.58 3.08
CA PHE A 52 -8.30 6.71 2.35
C PHE A 52 -9.56 6.43 3.17
N PRO A 53 -10.72 6.29 2.50
CA PRO A 53 -11.93 5.76 3.14
C PRO A 53 -11.70 4.38 3.76
N THR A 54 -12.41 4.09 4.86
CA THR A 54 -12.22 2.85 5.64
C THR A 54 -12.52 1.58 4.83
N ASP A 55 -13.44 1.66 3.88
CA ASP A 55 -13.82 0.60 2.94
C ASP A 55 -12.85 0.44 1.76
N LYS A 56 -11.88 1.35 1.62
CA LYS A 56 -10.85 1.37 0.57
C LYS A 56 -9.44 1.09 1.10
N GLN A 57 -9.28 0.80 2.39
CA GLN A 57 -7.98 0.50 3.01
C GLN A 57 -7.87 -0.99 3.37
N ILE A 58 -6.74 -1.60 3.01
CA ILE A 58 -6.38 -2.97 3.37
C ILE A 58 -5.08 -2.89 4.17
N LEU A 59 -5.15 -3.19 5.47
CA LEU A 59 -4.02 -3.04 6.41
C LEU A 59 -3.51 -4.42 6.83
N SER A 60 -2.19 -4.62 6.82
CA SER A 60 -1.57 -5.73 7.53
C SER A 60 -0.13 -5.41 7.94
N VAL A 61 0.48 -6.29 8.72
CA VAL A 61 1.90 -6.16 9.10
C VAL A 61 2.80 -6.33 7.86
N HIS A 62 4.05 -5.88 7.95
CA HIS A 62 4.97 -5.94 6.83
C HIS A 62 5.33 -7.40 6.45
N PRO A 63 5.47 -7.73 5.14
CA PRO A 63 5.82 -9.07 4.66
C PRO A 63 7.25 -9.53 4.97
N SER A 64 8.10 -8.65 5.52
CA SER A 64 9.47 -9.02 5.91
C SER A 64 9.47 -10.24 6.85
N PRO A 65 10.41 -11.19 6.69
CA PRO A 65 10.51 -12.37 7.56
C PRO A 65 10.51 -12.03 9.06
N LEU A 66 11.04 -10.86 9.43
CA LEU A 66 11.11 -10.37 10.81
C LEU A 66 9.73 -10.10 11.44
N SER A 67 8.69 -9.87 10.63
CA SER A 67 7.35 -9.48 11.09
C SER A 67 6.21 -10.30 10.50
N ALA A 68 6.44 -11.07 9.43
CA ALA A 68 5.38 -11.72 8.65
C ALA A 68 4.48 -12.66 9.48
N TYR A 69 5.08 -13.40 10.42
CA TYR A 69 4.36 -14.33 11.30
C TYR A 69 3.39 -13.63 12.27
N ARG A 70 3.53 -12.32 12.47
CA ARG A 70 2.68 -11.54 13.39
C ARG A 70 1.35 -11.09 12.77
N GLY A 71 1.03 -11.55 11.56
CA GLY A 71 -0.26 -11.27 10.92
C GLY A 71 -0.22 -10.94 9.43
N PHE A 72 0.90 -11.13 8.73
CA PHE A 72 0.92 -10.99 7.28
C PHE A 72 0.36 -12.25 6.65
N PHE A 73 0.86 -13.42 7.09
CA PHE A 73 0.27 -14.70 6.72
C PHE A 73 -1.18 -14.77 7.22
N GLY A 74 -2.10 -15.12 6.33
CA GLY A 74 -3.54 -15.13 6.61
C GLY A 74 -4.26 -13.79 6.40
N SER A 75 -3.56 -12.67 6.20
CA SER A 75 -4.21 -11.35 6.00
C SER A 75 -4.97 -11.21 4.68
N LYS A 76 -4.72 -12.10 3.70
CA LYS A 76 -5.45 -12.21 2.43
C LYS A 76 -5.66 -10.85 1.70
N PRO A 77 -4.62 -9.99 1.56
CA PRO A 77 -4.80 -8.64 1.02
C PRO A 77 -5.24 -8.62 -0.45
N PHE A 78 -4.79 -9.61 -1.23
CA PHE A 78 -5.09 -9.71 -2.66
C PHE A 78 -6.56 -10.06 -2.94
N SER A 79 -7.11 -11.04 -2.21
CA SER A 79 -8.52 -11.39 -2.36
C SER A 79 -9.44 -10.35 -1.70
N ALA A 80 -9.00 -9.67 -0.65
CA ALA A 80 -9.71 -8.51 -0.12
C ALA A 80 -9.81 -7.39 -1.17
N ALA A 81 -8.72 -7.07 -1.88
CA ALA A 81 -8.75 -6.07 -2.96
C ALA A 81 -9.71 -6.46 -4.09
N ASN A 82 -9.68 -7.73 -4.53
CA ASN A 82 -10.61 -8.20 -5.56
C ASN A 82 -12.07 -8.18 -5.09
N ARG A 83 -12.36 -8.50 -3.82
CA ARG A 83 -13.72 -8.39 -3.27
C ARG A 83 -14.27 -6.96 -3.32
N ILE A 84 -13.42 -5.96 -3.02
CA ILE A 84 -13.81 -4.54 -3.11
C ILE A 84 -14.08 -4.18 -4.59
N LEU A 85 -13.21 -4.60 -5.52
CA LEU A 85 -13.41 -4.37 -6.95
C LEU A 85 -14.72 -5.02 -7.45
N GLU A 86 -14.99 -6.26 -7.08
CA GLU A 86 -16.24 -6.97 -7.42
C GLU A 86 -17.47 -6.23 -6.88
N SER A 87 -17.42 -5.74 -5.63
CA SER A 87 -18.51 -4.98 -5.03
C SER A 87 -18.79 -3.65 -5.75
N GLU A 88 -17.80 -3.13 -6.47
CA GLU A 88 -17.89 -1.93 -7.31
C GLU A 88 -18.14 -2.24 -8.79
N ASN A 89 -18.43 -3.50 -9.15
CA ASN A 89 -18.57 -3.98 -10.52
C ASN A 89 -17.35 -3.67 -11.41
N LYS A 90 -16.15 -3.70 -10.83
CA LYS A 90 -14.87 -3.51 -11.53
C LYS A 90 -14.20 -4.84 -11.82
N SER A 91 -13.39 -4.88 -12.87
CA SER A 91 -12.57 -6.05 -13.19
C SER A 91 -11.58 -6.34 -12.07
N VAL A 92 -11.51 -7.60 -11.65
CA VAL A 92 -10.55 -8.08 -10.65
C VAL A 92 -9.12 -8.10 -11.19
N ILE A 93 -8.16 -8.04 -10.27
CA ILE A 93 -6.74 -8.17 -10.62
C ILE A 93 -6.35 -9.65 -10.64
N GLN A 94 -5.69 -10.07 -11.72
CA GLN A 94 -5.01 -11.37 -11.81
C GLN A 94 -3.62 -11.25 -11.15
N TRP A 95 -3.46 -11.86 -9.97
CA TRP A 95 -2.26 -11.69 -9.14
C TRP A 95 -1.15 -12.71 -9.42
N THR A 96 -1.48 -13.81 -10.06
CA THR A 96 -0.51 -14.82 -10.48
C THR A 96 0.15 -14.39 -11.79
N LYS A 97 1.44 -14.70 -11.95
CA LYS A 97 2.08 -14.59 -13.26
C LYS A 97 1.39 -15.60 -14.20
N GLN A 98 1.11 -15.16 -15.42
CA GLN A 98 0.87 -16.08 -16.54
C GLN A 98 2.16 -16.81 -16.90
#